data_AF-A0A662UKE1-F1
#
_entry.id   AF-A0A662UKE1-F1
#
_cell.length_a   1.000
_cell.length_b   1.000
_cell.length_c   1.000
_cell.angle_alpha   90.00
_cell.angle_beta   90.00
_cell.angle_gamma   90.00
#
_symmetry.space_group_name_H-M   'P 1'
#
loop_
_entity.id
_entity.type
_entity.pdbx_description
1 polymer ?
#
loop_
_entity_poly.entity_id
_entity_poly.type
_entity_poly.pdbx_seq_one_letter_code
_entity_poly.pdbx_strand_id
1 'polypeptide(L)'
;MLYDSVNAVLIRVYSDLGNVGYYSVLHSDGCTTLLPVAEEEGLISIPNFMNPLRIRDKCTDKPIAHYYAFAKRSIKAVHNDPRIDLGFFTENYRGGRLPKKSIRIGDYVLFMSGLAEYPEKTWYLDRKEFYRLVKSLRKKGKVGIYIVGGIVVERKLVIRSRDWDSVSAKHPVLLYSPHNYWSERKDTLAVIGRGFYVKPPVRVATLTDTGFRPSAKLIRLVGRTAANKLVRQRFRKTGLLILDREKLEEIVLAYAVYH
;
A
#
# COMPACT_ATOMS: atom_id res chain seq x y z
N MET A 1 -1.95 -15.14 -27.49
CA MET A 1 -0.58 -14.63 -27.33
C MET A 1 -0.42 -14.15 -25.89
N LEU A 2 0.18 -14.97 -25.03
CA LEU A 2 0.56 -14.55 -23.69
C LEU A 2 1.87 -13.78 -23.85
N TYR A 3 1.89 -12.49 -23.49
CA TYR A 3 3.13 -11.72 -23.49
C TYR A 3 4.03 -12.23 -22.36
N ASP A 4 5.30 -12.55 -22.67
CA ASP A 4 6.33 -12.96 -21.69
C ASP A 4 6.65 -11.85 -20.68
N SER A 5 6.31 -10.61 -21.02
CA SER A 5 6.47 -9.42 -20.18
C SER A 5 5.12 -8.76 -19.88
N VAL A 6 4.93 -8.32 -18.64
CA VAL A 6 3.77 -7.53 -18.18
C VAL A 6 4.26 -6.21 -17.59
N ASN A 7 3.46 -5.13 -17.70
CA ASN A 7 3.79 -3.94 -16.92
C ASN A 7 3.23 -4.09 -15.51
N ALA A 8 4.03 -3.71 -14.53
CA ALA A 8 3.58 -3.53 -13.17
C ALA A 8 3.92 -2.12 -12.67
N VAL A 9 2.98 -1.52 -11.98
CA VAL A 9 3.22 -0.28 -11.24
C VAL A 9 3.31 -0.65 -9.77
N LEU A 10 4.48 -0.44 -9.16
CA LEU A 10 4.64 -0.57 -7.72
C LEU A 10 4.16 0.72 -7.07
N ILE A 11 3.00 0.71 -6.44
CA ILE A 11 2.46 1.84 -5.68
C ILE A 11 2.86 1.69 -4.22
N ARG A 12 3.65 2.65 -3.75
CA ARG A 12 3.90 2.81 -2.31
C ARG A 12 2.64 3.35 -1.66
N VAL A 13 2.05 2.57 -0.78
CA VAL A 13 0.84 2.95 -0.04
C VAL A 13 1.14 3.32 1.39
N TYR A 14 2.40 3.34 1.84
CA TYR A 14 2.70 3.74 3.23
C TYR A 14 3.97 4.58 3.38
N SER A 15 3.85 5.70 4.09
CA SER A 15 4.95 6.58 4.46
C SER A 15 5.64 6.08 5.74
N ASP A 16 6.96 5.93 5.65
CA ASP A 16 7.86 5.97 6.80
C ASP A 16 7.69 7.37 7.40
N LEU A 17 6.82 7.50 8.40
CA LEU A 17 6.67 8.75 9.15
C LEU A 17 8.02 9.06 9.78
N GLY A 18 8.80 9.85 9.05
CA GLY A 18 9.99 10.52 9.53
C GLY A 18 9.64 11.15 10.87
N ASN A 19 10.38 10.73 11.89
CA ASN A 19 10.34 11.10 13.31
C ASN A 19 9.49 10.23 14.26
N VAL A 20 8.64 9.30 13.80
CA VAL A 20 7.79 8.51 14.73
C VAL A 20 7.77 6.98 14.52
N GLY A 21 8.21 6.44 13.37
CA GLY A 21 8.57 5.01 13.25
C GLY A 21 7.43 3.99 13.49
N TYR A 22 6.21 4.29 13.06
CA TYR A 22 5.06 3.40 13.21
C TYR A 22 4.81 2.61 11.91
N TYR A 23 4.73 1.28 11.97
CA TYR A 23 4.54 0.38 10.82
C TYR A 23 3.25 -0.43 10.96
N SER A 24 2.70 -0.90 9.84
CA SER A 24 1.58 -1.87 9.87
C SER A 24 2.04 -3.21 10.47
N VAL A 25 1.11 -4.00 10.99
CA VAL A 25 1.44 -5.22 11.74
C VAL A 25 1.59 -6.40 10.78
N LEU A 26 2.70 -7.13 10.93
CA LEU A 26 2.88 -8.46 10.39
C LEU A 26 2.78 -9.47 11.54
N HIS A 27 1.74 -10.29 11.50
CA HIS A 27 1.52 -11.37 12.47
C HIS A 27 2.42 -12.57 12.14
N SER A 28 2.64 -13.43 13.14
CA SER A 28 3.52 -14.60 13.02
C SER A 28 3.05 -15.63 11.99
N ASP A 29 1.74 -15.69 11.72
CA ASP A 29 1.12 -16.56 10.71
C ASP A 29 1.20 -15.97 9.28
N GLY A 30 1.81 -14.80 9.12
CA GLY A 30 1.90 -14.09 7.85
C GLY A 30 0.64 -13.27 7.51
N CYS A 31 -0.34 -13.17 8.41
CA CYS A 31 -1.45 -12.23 8.26
C CYS A 31 -0.96 -10.79 8.47
N THR A 32 -1.59 -9.83 7.79
CA THR A 32 -1.23 -8.41 7.90
C THR A 32 -2.40 -7.55 8.32
N THR A 33 -2.17 -6.73 9.34
CA THR A 33 -3.08 -5.65 9.73
C THR A 33 -2.53 -4.35 9.17
N LEU A 34 -3.18 -3.85 8.12
CA LEU A 34 -2.81 -2.63 7.43
C LEU A 34 -3.47 -1.45 8.13
N LEU A 35 -2.66 -0.47 8.50
CA LEU A 35 -3.08 0.62 9.37
C LEU A 35 -3.24 1.92 8.56
N PRO A 36 -4.44 2.52 8.53
CA PRO A 36 -4.66 3.85 7.94
C PRO A 36 -3.79 4.92 8.61
N VAL A 37 -3.05 5.75 7.88
CA VAL A 37 -2.15 6.76 8.49
C VAL A 37 -2.10 8.09 7.78
N ALA A 38 -1.99 9.16 8.60
CA ALA A 38 -1.31 10.43 8.34
C ALA A 38 -0.71 10.73 6.96
N GLU A 39 -1.32 11.49 6.04
CA GLU A 39 -0.50 12.31 5.12
C GLU A 39 -0.77 13.81 5.26
N GLU A 40 -2.01 14.28 5.53
CA GLU A 40 -2.29 15.71 5.74
C GLU A 40 -3.38 15.96 6.81
N GLU A 41 -3.38 17.17 7.39
CA GLU A 41 -4.46 17.71 8.22
C GLU A 41 -5.60 18.19 7.32
N GLY A 42 -6.83 17.66 7.47
CA GLY A 42 -8.01 18.31 6.89
C GLY A 42 -9.14 17.44 6.36
N LEU A 43 -9.51 16.34 7.01
CA LEU A 43 -10.85 15.78 6.79
C LEU A 43 -11.83 16.44 7.78
N ILE A 44 -12.86 17.12 7.25
CA ILE A 44 -13.97 17.69 8.03
C ILE A 44 -14.73 16.57 8.78
N SER A 45 -14.83 15.39 8.16
CA SER A 45 -15.38 14.18 8.77
C SER A 45 -14.69 12.92 8.24
N ILE A 46 -14.68 11.86 9.04
CA ILE A 46 -14.10 10.55 8.69
C ILE A 46 -15.25 9.65 8.22
N PRO A 47 -15.29 9.21 6.95
CA PRO A 47 -16.27 8.24 6.51
C PRO A 47 -16.26 6.98 7.38
N ASN A 48 -17.43 6.40 7.65
CA ASN A 48 -17.58 5.27 8.59
C ASN A 48 -16.65 4.09 8.23
N PHE A 49 -16.47 3.82 6.95
CA PHE A 49 -15.60 2.75 6.46
C PHE A 49 -14.11 3.05 6.65
N MET A 50 -13.70 4.28 6.97
CA MET A 50 -12.32 4.67 7.34
C MET A 50 -12.14 4.90 8.85
N ASN A 51 -13.18 4.71 9.66
CA ASN A 51 -13.07 4.93 11.10
C ASN A 51 -12.37 3.74 11.80
N PRO A 52 -11.15 3.91 12.33
CA PRO A 52 -10.38 2.82 12.92
C PRO A 52 -11.04 2.15 14.14
N LEU A 53 -11.99 2.82 14.80
CA LEU A 53 -12.77 2.24 15.90
C LEU A 53 -13.85 1.26 15.40
N ARG A 54 -14.29 1.41 14.16
CA ARG A 54 -15.37 0.60 13.56
C ARG A 54 -14.86 -0.53 12.68
N ILE A 55 -13.63 -0.40 12.18
CA ILE A 55 -13.04 -1.41 11.30
C ILE A 55 -12.48 -2.55 12.14
N ARG A 56 -12.90 -3.77 11.83
CA ARG A 56 -12.39 -5.00 12.44
C ARG A 56 -11.19 -5.50 11.66
N ASP A 57 -10.11 -5.80 12.37
CA ASP A 57 -8.93 -6.42 11.80
C ASP A 57 -9.24 -7.86 11.39
N LYS A 58 -8.99 -8.20 10.12
CA LYS A 58 -9.25 -9.55 9.61
C LYS A 58 -8.37 -10.65 10.22
N CYS A 59 -7.24 -10.27 10.84
CA CYS A 59 -6.32 -11.23 11.45
C CYS A 59 -6.74 -11.62 12.86
N THR A 60 -7.38 -10.72 13.62
CA THR A 60 -7.65 -10.91 15.05
C THR A 60 -9.06 -10.50 15.52
N ASP A 61 -9.88 -9.96 14.63
CA ASP A 61 -11.21 -9.36 14.88
C ASP A 61 -11.23 -8.18 15.87
N LYS A 62 -10.06 -7.73 16.33
CA LYS A 62 -9.94 -6.53 17.15
C LYS A 62 -10.22 -5.29 16.31
N PRO A 63 -10.77 -4.21 16.88
CA PRO A 63 -10.81 -2.93 16.18
C PRO A 63 -9.40 -2.52 15.75
N ILE A 64 -9.22 -2.01 14.53
CA ILE A 64 -7.89 -1.57 14.04
C ILE A 64 -7.30 -0.49 14.97
N ALA A 65 -8.15 0.31 15.62
CA ALA A 65 -7.79 1.25 16.69
C ALA A 65 -6.93 0.63 17.82
N HIS A 66 -7.06 -0.67 18.09
CA HIS A 66 -6.25 -1.40 19.07
C HIS A 66 -4.75 -1.24 18.81
N TYR A 67 -4.37 -1.25 17.52
CA TYR A 67 -2.99 -1.24 17.11
C TYR A 67 -2.36 0.14 17.23
N TYR A 68 -3.13 1.24 17.22
CA TYR A 68 -2.54 2.57 17.34
C TYR A 68 -1.97 2.84 18.73
N ALA A 69 -0.66 2.69 18.84
CA ALA A 69 0.11 3.10 20.01
C ALA A 69 -0.06 4.62 20.18
N PHE A 70 -0.76 5.04 21.23
CA PHE A 70 -0.97 6.44 21.68
C PHE A 70 -2.01 7.30 20.96
N ALA A 71 -2.62 6.87 19.85
CA ALA A 71 -3.57 7.71 19.12
C ALA A 71 -5.06 7.46 19.46
N LYS A 72 -5.39 6.55 20.37
CA LYS A 72 -6.75 5.99 20.60
C LYS A 72 -7.92 7.00 20.70
N ARG A 73 -7.68 8.27 21.07
CA ARG A 73 -8.72 9.31 21.25
C ARG A 73 -8.65 10.49 20.28
N SER A 74 -7.62 10.57 19.45
CA SER A 74 -7.37 11.72 18.56
C SER A 74 -7.08 11.29 17.12
N ILE A 75 -7.48 10.08 16.72
CA ILE A 75 -7.31 9.61 15.34
C ILE A 75 -8.24 10.39 14.42
N LYS A 76 -7.81 11.60 14.04
CA LYS A 76 -8.27 12.26 12.83
C LYS A 76 -7.83 11.33 11.69
N ALA A 77 -8.78 10.73 10.98
CA ALA A 77 -8.46 9.69 10.01
C ALA A 77 -7.68 10.23 8.83
N VAL A 78 -7.00 9.29 8.20
CA VAL A 78 -6.05 9.56 7.14
C VAL A 78 -5.79 8.22 6.43
N HIS A 79 -5.71 8.16 5.10
CA HIS A 79 -4.59 8.79 4.40
C HIS A 79 -3.52 7.84 3.89
N ASN A 80 -3.72 6.52 3.72
CA ASN A 80 -2.77 5.63 3.01
C ASN A 80 -3.16 4.14 3.10
N ASP A 81 -4.42 3.83 2.86
CA ASP A 81 -4.93 2.51 3.19
C ASP A 81 -4.98 1.57 1.97
N PRO A 82 -4.12 0.55 1.90
CA PRO A 82 -4.35 -0.60 1.04
C PRO A 82 -5.29 -1.59 1.74
N ARG A 83 -6.48 -1.16 2.09
CA ARG A 83 -7.54 -2.12 2.36
C ARG A 83 -8.04 -2.61 1.02
N ILE A 84 -7.37 -3.62 0.48
CA ILE A 84 -7.75 -4.28 -0.78
C ILE A 84 -9.19 -4.85 -0.68
N ASP A 85 -9.73 -5.02 0.53
CA ASP A 85 -11.09 -5.43 0.90
C ASP A 85 -12.10 -4.28 1.04
N LEU A 86 -11.67 -3.08 1.46
CA LEU A 86 -12.55 -1.92 1.72
C LEU A 86 -12.28 -0.70 0.83
N GLY A 87 -11.25 -0.78 -0.02
CA GLY A 87 -10.90 0.16 -1.07
C GLY A 87 -9.73 1.12 -0.82
N PHE A 88 -9.10 1.57 -1.91
CA PHE A 88 -8.06 2.60 -1.94
C PHE A 88 -8.67 3.99 -1.98
N PHE A 89 -8.92 4.59 -0.81
CA PHE A 89 -9.41 5.96 -0.78
C PHE A 89 -8.34 6.93 -1.26
N THR A 90 -8.57 7.53 -2.42
CA THR A 90 -7.55 8.24 -3.21
C THR A 90 -7.93 9.67 -3.56
N GLU A 91 -9.08 10.15 -3.05
CA GLU A 91 -9.67 11.47 -3.35
C GLU A 91 -8.73 12.66 -3.11
N ASN A 92 -7.79 12.56 -2.16
CA ASN A 92 -6.86 13.65 -1.81
C ASN A 92 -5.52 13.64 -2.57
N TYR A 93 -5.28 12.71 -3.49
CA TYR A 93 -4.03 12.72 -4.28
C TYR A 93 -4.14 13.68 -5.48
N ARG A 94 -3.95 14.98 -5.23
CA ARG A 94 -3.92 16.03 -6.26
C ARG A 94 -2.92 15.76 -7.42
N GLY A 95 -1.95 14.85 -7.24
CA GLY A 95 -0.97 14.43 -8.25
C GLY A 95 -1.08 12.99 -8.75
N GLY A 96 -2.04 12.20 -8.24
CA GLY A 96 -2.29 10.83 -8.67
C GLY A 96 -1.30 9.74 -8.23
N ARG A 97 -1.74 8.48 -8.29
CA ARG A 97 -0.96 7.27 -7.97
C ARG A 97 -0.59 6.42 -9.18
N LEU A 98 -1.28 6.62 -10.30
CA LEU A 98 -1.03 5.92 -11.57
C LEU A 98 -0.11 6.73 -12.51
N PRO A 99 0.72 6.10 -13.34
CA PRO A 99 1.46 6.79 -14.40
C PRO A 99 0.51 7.30 -15.50
N LYS A 100 0.83 8.45 -16.11
CA LYS A 100 -0.08 9.16 -17.04
C LYS A 100 -0.44 8.42 -18.34
N LYS A 101 0.35 7.47 -18.85
CA LYS A 101 0.07 6.87 -20.19
C LYS A 101 0.25 5.36 -20.32
N SER A 102 0.74 4.66 -19.30
CA SER A 102 1.41 3.37 -19.54
C SER A 102 0.75 2.12 -18.95
N ILE A 103 -0.43 2.25 -18.32
CA ILE A 103 -1.19 1.07 -17.86
C ILE A 103 -2.14 0.61 -18.97
N ARG A 104 -2.14 -0.70 -19.21
CA ARG A 104 -2.97 -1.45 -20.16
C ARG A 104 -3.84 -2.47 -19.42
N ILE A 105 -4.80 -3.04 -20.12
CA ILE A 105 -5.56 -4.20 -19.63
C ILE A 105 -4.60 -5.39 -19.49
N GLY A 106 -4.71 -6.13 -18.39
CA GLY A 106 -3.82 -7.23 -18.02
C GLY A 106 -2.56 -6.81 -17.25
N ASP A 107 -2.27 -5.51 -17.13
CA ASP A 107 -1.18 -5.02 -16.29
C ASP A 107 -1.54 -5.08 -14.80
N TYR A 108 -0.52 -4.99 -13.96
CA TYR A 108 -0.65 -5.08 -12.51
C TYR A 108 -0.40 -3.74 -11.83
N VAL A 109 -1.24 -3.41 -10.87
CA VAL A 109 -0.99 -2.34 -9.92
C VAL A 109 -0.73 -2.97 -8.56
N LEU A 110 0.54 -3.05 -8.15
CA LEU A 110 0.96 -3.74 -6.93
C LEU A 110 1.13 -2.74 -5.78
N PHE A 111 0.68 -3.12 -4.59
CA PHE A 111 0.69 -2.26 -3.41
C PHE A 111 1.78 -2.67 -2.44
N MET A 112 2.59 -1.68 -2.02
CA MET A 112 3.67 -1.88 -1.06
C MET A 112 3.43 -1.14 0.26
N SER A 113 3.52 -1.86 1.38
CA SER A 113 3.41 -1.30 2.73
C SER A 113 4.66 -1.57 3.59
N GLY A 114 4.89 -0.68 4.55
CA GLY A 114 5.89 -0.89 5.60
C GLY A 114 5.30 -1.73 6.72
N LEU A 115 5.84 -2.92 6.95
CA LEU A 115 5.37 -3.85 7.98
C LEU A 115 6.43 -4.09 9.05
N ALA A 116 5.98 -4.35 10.27
CA ALA A 116 6.81 -4.80 11.37
C ALA A 116 6.18 -5.96 12.16
N GLU A 117 7.05 -6.86 12.64
CA GLU A 117 6.65 -7.96 13.52
C GLU A 117 6.66 -7.49 14.98
N TYR A 118 5.50 -7.08 15.48
CA TYR A 118 5.33 -6.60 16.85
C TYR A 118 5.05 -7.75 17.82
N PRO A 119 5.66 -7.77 19.01
CA PRO A 119 5.20 -8.59 20.13
C PRO A 119 3.76 -8.23 20.55
N GLU A 120 2.98 -9.18 21.05
CA GLU A 120 1.58 -8.92 21.42
C GLU A 120 1.40 -7.81 22.47
N LYS A 121 2.35 -7.68 23.40
CA LYS A 121 2.31 -6.69 24.49
C LYS A 121 2.59 -5.26 24.02
N THR A 122 2.98 -5.05 22.75
CA THR A 122 3.36 -3.75 22.20
C THR A 122 2.32 -2.66 22.46
N TRP A 123 1.03 -3.00 22.39
CA TRP A 123 -0.07 -2.04 22.42
C TRP A 123 -0.43 -1.52 23.82
N TYR A 124 0.32 -1.97 24.84
CA TYR A 124 0.22 -1.53 26.23
C TYR A 124 1.46 -0.75 26.70
N LEU A 125 2.49 -0.67 25.87
CA LEU A 125 3.71 0.08 26.18
C LEU A 125 3.43 1.57 26.24
N ASP A 126 4.23 2.31 27.02
CA ASP A 126 4.26 3.76 26.95
C ASP A 126 4.97 4.26 25.67
N ARG A 127 4.89 5.56 25.39
CA ARG A 127 5.45 6.16 24.18
C ARG A 127 6.96 5.94 24.03
N LYS A 128 7.70 6.05 25.13
CA LYS A 128 9.16 5.91 25.16
C LYS A 128 9.55 4.45 24.96
N GLU A 129 8.86 3.53 25.60
CA GLU A 129 9.02 2.08 25.46
C GLU A 129 8.70 1.62 24.05
N PHE A 130 7.62 2.11 23.45
CA PHE A 130 7.26 1.82 22.07
C PHE A 130 8.35 2.26 21.09
N TYR A 131 8.89 3.47 21.22
CA TYR A 131 9.97 3.93 20.34
C TYR A 131 11.25 3.09 20.50
N ARG A 132 11.60 2.70 21.73
CA ARG A 132 12.72 1.79 21.97
C ARG A 132 12.48 0.43 21.32
N LEU A 133 11.27 -0.11 21.42
CA LEU A 133 10.89 -1.36 20.76
C LEU A 133 11.02 -1.24 19.24
N VAL A 134 10.45 -0.21 18.61
CA VAL A 134 10.56 0.01 17.16
C VAL A 134 12.03 0.07 16.74
N LYS A 135 12.87 0.82 17.46
CA LYS A 135 14.30 0.90 17.19
C LYS A 135 14.97 -0.48 17.28
N SER A 136 14.59 -1.30 18.26
CA SER A 136 15.06 -2.69 18.40
C SER A 136 14.61 -3.57 17.22
N LEU A 137 13.34 -3.47 16.81
CA LEU A 137 12.80 -4.24 15.67
C LEU A 137 13.54 -3.90 14.37
N ARG A 138 13.84 -2.62 14.14
CA ARG A 138 14.65 -2.17 13.00
C ARG A 138 16.04 -2.79 13.02
N LYS A 139 16.74 -2.74 14.16
CA LYS A 139 18.06 -3.37 14.31
C LYS A 139 18.05 -4.87 14.06
N LYS A 140 16.96 -5.54 14.45
CA LYS A 140 16.75 -6.98 14.24
C LYS A 140 16.27 -7.33 12.82
N GLY A 141 16.10 -6.35 11.92
CA GLY A 141 15.57 -6.60 10.58
C GLY A 141 14.12 -7.08 10.55
N LYS A 142 13.36 -6.86 11.64
CA LYS A 142 11.93 -7.18 11.77
C LYS A 142 11.02 -6.10 11.19
N VAL A 143 11.60 -5.13 10.48
CA VAL A 143 10.90 -4.04 9.81
C VAL A 143 11.33 -4.03 8.35
N GLY A 144 10.37 -3.89 7.43
CA GLY A 144 10.65 -3.88 6.01
C GLY A 144 9.52 -3.33 5.16
N ILE A 145 9.75 -3.28 3.86
CA ILE A 145 8.74 -2.98 2.85
C ILE A 145 8.31 -4.29 2.21
N TYR A 146 7.02 -4.46 2.01
CA TYR A 146 6.41 -5.68 1.50
C TYR A 146 5.39 -5.36 0.42
N ILE A 147 5.29 -6.23 -0.58
CA ILE A 147 4.12 -6.29 -1.47
C ILE A 147 3.00 -7.00 -0.70
N VAL A 148 1.88 -6.33 -0.52
CA VAL A 148 0.74 -6.80 0.30
C VAL A 148 -0.49 -7.17 -0.54
N GLY A 149 -0.48 -6.81 -1.82
CA GLY A 149 -1.55 -7.13 -2.77
C GLY A 149 -1.44 -6.34 -4.06
N GLY A 150 -2.50 -6.37 -4.86
CA GLY A 150 -2.57 -5.64 -6.12
C GLY A 150 -3.94 -5.65 -6.77
N ILE A 151 -4.02 -5.00 -7.93
CA ILE A 151 -5.14 -5.07 -8.87
C ILE A 151 -4.61 -5.58 -10.21
N VAL A 152 -5.31 -6.55 -10.79
CA VAL A 152 -5.15 -6.90 -12.21
C VAL A 152 -6.09 -6.00 -13.01
N VAL A 153 -5.55 -5.16 -13.88
CA VAL A 153 -6.33 -4.14 -14.59
C VAL A 153 -7.22 -4.78 -15.65
N GLU A 154 -8.53 -4.57 -15.55
CA GLU A 154 -9.51 -5.08 -16.52
C GLU A 154 -10.10 -3.96 -17.38
N ARG A 155 -10.19 -2.75 -16.82
CA ARG A 155 -10.68 -1.57 -17.52
C ARG A 155 -9.88 -0.35 -17.13
N LYS A 156 -9.73 0.55 -18.11
CA LYS A 156 -9.11 1.87 -17.95
C LYS A 156 -10.14 2.93 -18.31
N LEU A 157 -10.30 3.94 -17.45
CA LEU A 157 -11.21 5.06 -17.65
C LEU A 157 -10.45 6.37 -17.64
N VAL A 158 -10.80 7.26 -18.56
CA VAL A 158 -10.37 8.67 -18.55
C VAL A 158 -11.64 9.49 -18.35
N ILE A 159 -11.73 10.16 -17.21
CA ILE A 159 -12.96 10.79 -16.71
C ILE A 159 -12.70 12.28 -16.58
N ARG A 160 -13.46 13.13 -17.26
CA ARG A 160 -13.33 14.59 -17.07
C ARG A 160 -13.79 14.97 -15.66
N SER A 161 -13.20 15.98 -15.05
CA SER A 161 -13.54 16.42 -13.69
C SER A 161 -15.04 16.64 -13.49
N ARG A 162 -15.73 17.25 -14.45
CA ARG A 162 -17.18 17.53 -14.40
C ARG A 162 -18.06 16.27 -14.42
N ASP A 163 -17.51 15.15 -14.89
CA ASP A 163 -18.23 13.89 -15.07
C ASP A 163 -17.90 12.90 -13.93
N TRP A 164 -17.07 13.29 -12.95
CA TRP A 164 -16.62 12.39 -11.88
C TRP A 164 -17.77 11.86 -11.02
N ASP A 165 -18.69 12.72 -10.59
CA ASP A 165 -19.80 12.33 -9.72
C ASP A 165 -20.74 11.34 -10.41
N SER A 166 -21.07 11.57 -11.68
CA SER A 166 -21.94 10.67 -12.45
C SER A 166 -21.25 9.33 -12.75
N VAL A 167 -19.96 9.34 -13.07
CA VAL A 167 -19.20 8.11 -13.35
C VAL A 167 -18.93 7.31 -12.08
N SER A 168 -18.61 7.96 -10.96
CA SER A 168 -18.43 7.28 -9.66
C SER A 168 -19.74 6.72 -9.12
N ALA A 169 -20.89 7.37 -9.36
CA ALA A 169 -22.21 6.81 -9.06
C ALA A 169 -22.48 5.53 -9.89
N LYS A 170 -22.09 5.50 -11.17
CA LYS A 170 -22.22 4.33 -12.05
C LYS A 170 -21.21 3.22 -11.72
N HIS A 171 -20.04 3.58 -11.23
CA HIS A 171 -18.95 2.68 -10.88
C HIS A 171 -18.43 2.99 -9.46
N PRO A 172 -19.17 2.60 -8.39
CA PRO A 172 -18.80 2.93 -7.01
C PRO A 172 -17.41 2.46 -6.59
N VAL A 173 -16.89 1.40 -7.23
CA VAL A 173 -15.52 0.89 -7.06
C VAL A 173 -14.44 1.93 -7.36
N LEU A 174 -14.74 2.99 -8.11
CA LEU A 174 -13.78 4.04 -8.45
C LEU A 174 -13.39 4.92 -7.25
N LEU A 175 -14.24 5.01 -6.23
CA LEU A 175 -13.91 5.66 -4.95
C LEU A 175 -12.74 4.96 -4.23
N TYR A 176 -12.49 3.73 -4.65
CA TYR A 176 -11.61 2.74 -4.04
C TYR A 176 -10.51 2.26 -4.98
N SER A 177 -10.40 2.84 -6.17
CA SER A 177 -9.36 2.49 -7.13
C SER A 177 -8.25 3.53 -7.14
N PRO A 178 -6.97 3.13 -7.30
CA PRO A 178 -5.93 4.08 -7.63
C PRO A 178 -6.28 4.86 -8.91
N HIS A 179 -6.07 6.18 -8.86
CA HIS A 179 -6.31 7.07 -9.99
C HIS A 179 -5.23 8.16 -10.07
N ASN A 180 -5.20 8.89 -11.19
CA ASN A 180 -4.33 10.03 -11.40
C ASN A 180 -5.06 11.20 -12.05
N TYR A 181 -5.05 12.35 -11.37
CA TYR A 181 -5.59 13.59 -11.88
C TYR A 181 -4.56 14.37 -12.74
N TRP A 182 -4.92 14.65 -13.98
CA TRP A 182 -4.18 15.49 -14.91
C TRP A 182 -4.67 16.93 -14.82
N SER A 183 -4.05 17.72 -13.96
CA SER A 183 -4.39 19.14 -13.75
C SER A 183 -4.47 19.95 -15.06
N GLU A 184 -3.56 19.73 -16.00
CA GLU A 184 -3.52 20.40 -17.31
C GLU A 184 -4.75 20.08 -18.19
N ARG A 185 -5.31 18.87 -18.07
CA ARG A 185 -6.41 18.38 -18.92
C ARG A 185 -7.76 18.40 -18.21
N LYS A 186 -7.75 18.57 -16.88
CA LYS A 186 -8.90 18.37 -15.99
C LYS A 186 -9.55 16.98 -16.20
N ASP A 187 -8.70 15.97 -16.34
CA ASP A 187 -9.08 14.58 -16.53
C ASP A 187 -8.51 13.72 -15.40
N THR A 188 -9.22 12.68 -15.01
CA THR A 188 -8.78 11.65 -14.07
C THR A 188 -8.64 10.32 -14.80
N LEU A 189 -7.44 9.75 -14.80
CA LEU A 189 -7.20 8.37 -15.19
C LEU A 189 -7.50 7.46 -14.01
N ALA A 190 -8.44 6.53 -14.16
CA ALA A 190 -8.73 5.50 -13.17
C ALA A 190 -8.65 4.10 -13.80
N VAL A 191 -8.49 3.08 -12.96
CA VAL A 191 -8.55 1.68 -13.37
C VAL A 191 -9.71 0.98 -12.67
N ILE A 192 -10.20 -0.10 -13.25
CA ILE A 192 -11.09 -1.05 -12.59
C ILE A 192 -10.51 -2.42 -12.87
N GLY A 193 -10.55 -3.32 -11.89
CA GLY A 193 -10.05 -4.66 -12.06
C GLY A 193 -10.22 -5.51 -10.83
N ARG A 194 -9.69 -6.74 -10.89
CA ARG A 194 -9.76 -7.71 -9.79
C ARG A 194 -8.66 -7.46 -8.77
N GLY A 195 -9.06 -7.22 -7.53
CA GLY A 195 -8.16 -7.06 -6.39
C GLY A 195 -7.67 -8.41 -5.86
N PHE A 196 -6.48 -8.43 -5.26
CA PHE A 196 -5.97 -9.59 -4.55
C PHE A 196 -5.05 -9.17 -3.39
N TYR A 197 -5.06 -9.96 -2.32
CA TYR A 197 -4.05 -9.90 -1.27
C TYR A 197 -2.91 -10.85 -1.56
N VAL A 198 -1.74 -10.58 -1.00
CA VAL A 198 -0.59 -11.50 -1.01
C VAL A 198 -0.40 -12.06 0.40
N LYS A 199 -0.60 -13.37 0.59
CA LYS A 199 -0.51 -14.06 1.89
C LYS A 199 0.41 -15.29 1.80
N PRO A 200 1.56 -15.32 2.53
CA PRO A 200 2.14 -14.22 3.29
C PRO A 200 2.64 -13.09 2.37
N PRO A 201 2.73 -11.83 2.87
CA PRO A 201 3.20 -10.70 2.06
C PRO A 201 4.66 -10.89 1.63
N VAL A 202 5.01 -10.37 0.45
CA VAL A 202 6.35 -10.56 -0.12
C VAL A 202 7.28 -9.43 0.34
N ARG A 203 8.24 -9.74 1.21
CA ARG A 203 9.26 -8.78 1.64
C ARG A 203 10.13 -8.36 0.45
N VAL A 204 10.13 -7.08 0.11
CA VAL A 204 10.92 -6.51 -0.98
C VAL A 204 12.16 -5.75 -0.49
N ALA A 205 12.13 -5.21 0.73
CA ALA A 205 13.31 -4.62 1.36
C ALA A 205 13.27 -4.73 2.88
N THR A 206 14.44 -4.80 3.50
CA THR A 206 14.61 -4.75 4.95
C THR A 206 15.11 -3.36 5.35
N LEU A 207 14.56 -2.76 6.40
CA LEU A 207 15.08 -1.53 6.97
C LEU A 207 16.21 -1.85 7.94
N THR A 208 17.38 -1.27 7.70
CA THR A 208 18.56 -1.35 8.57
C THR A 208 18.84 0.01 9.21
N ASP A 209 19.89 0.08 10.04
CA ASP A 209 20.36 1.34 10.62
C ASP A 209 20.90 2.31 9.55
N THR A 210 21.41 1.79 8.43
CA THR A 210 22.00 2.56 7.32
C THR A 210 21.03 2.85 6.18
N GLY A 211 19.80 2.34 6.24
CA GLY A 211 18.75 2.57 5.24
C GLY A 211 18.06 1.29 4.81
N PHE A 212 17.41 1.30 3.64
CA PHE A 212 16.78 0.09 3.10
C PHE A 212 17.83 -0.79 2.40
N ARG A 213 17.74 -2.11 2.58
CA ARG A 213 18.46 -3.11 1.80
C ARG A 213 17.47 -3.88 0.93
N PRO A 214 17.65 -3.96 -0.40
CA PRO A 214 16.76 -4.72 -1.26
C PRO A 214 16.86 -6.22 -0.94
N SER A 215 15.74 -6.92 -1.02
CA SER A 215 15.68 -8.38 -0.93
C SER A 215 16.15 -9.05 -2.22
N ALA A 216 16.53 -10.32 -2.14
CA ALA A 216 16.80 -11.15 -3.32
C ALA A 216 15.56 -11.25 -4.24
N LYS A 217 14.35 -11.35 -3.67
CA LYS A 217 13.09 -11.37 -4.42
C LYS A 217 12.87 -10.10 -5.24
N LEU A 218 13.11 -8.91 -4.65
CA LEU A 218 13.02 -7.65 -5.39
C LEU A 218 14.06 -7.59 -6.50
N ILE A 219 15.32 -7.96 -6.23
CA ILE A 219 16.38 -7.98 -7.25
C ILE A 219 16.02 -8.91 -8.40
N ARG A 220 15.44 -10.09 -8.11
CA ARG A 220 14.98 -11.03 -9.13
C ARG A 220 13.80 -10.49 -9.94
N LEU A 221 12.85 -9.83 -9.28
CA LEU A 221 11.65 -9.28 -9.91
C LEU A 221 11.96 -8.11 -10.86
N VAL A 222 12.82 -7.18 -10.45
CA VAL A 222 13.01 -5.89 -11.17
C VAL A 222 14.44 -5.66 -11.66
N GLY A 223 15.37 -6.56 -11.34
CA GLY A 223 16.80 -6.37 -11.59
C GLY A 223 17.50 -5.54 -10.50
N ARG A 224 18.81 -5.76 -10.32
CA ARG A 224 19.62 -5.12 -9.27
C ARG A 224 19.62 -3.59 -9.37
N THR A 225 19.75 -3.04 -10.57
CA THR A 225 19.80 -1.58 -10.79
C THR A 225 18.49 -0.90 -10.40
N ALA A 226 17.35 -1.43 -10.85
CA ALA A 226 16.04 -0.88 -10.50
C ALA A 226 15.72 -1.05 -9.01
N ALA A 227 16.08 -2.20 -8.42
CA ALA A 227 15.91 -2.44 -6.98
C ALA A 227 16.69 -1.41 -6.15
N ASN A 228 17.95 -1.16 -6.47
CA ASN A 228 18.77 -0.16 -5.80
C ASN A 228 18.22 1.26 -5.98
N LYS A 229 17.70 1.60 -7.17
CA LYS A 229 17.04 2.88 -7.42
C LYS A 229 15.80 3.06 -6.54
N LEU A 230 14.91 2.06 -6.48
CA LEU A 230 13.71 2.05 -5.63
C LEU A 230 14.05 2.24 -4.16
N VAL A 231 15.07 1.54 -3.68
CA VAL A 231 15.57 1.63 -2.30
C VAL A 231 16.15 3.02 -1.98
N ARG A 232 17.01 3.58 -2.84
CA ARG A 232 17.62 4.90 -2.66
C ARG A 232 16.56 6.01 -2.57
N GLN A 233 15.51 5.92 -3.38
CA GLN A 233 14.39 6.86 -3.33
C GLN A 233 13.33 6.53 -2.27
N ARG A 234 13.60 5.57 -1.37
CA ARG A 234 12.68 5.10 -0.31
C ARG A 234 11.30 4.73 -0.84
N PHE A 235 11.25 4.14 -2.04
CA PHE A 235 10.04 3.76 -2.74
C PHE A 235 9.06 4.93 -3.04
N ARG A 236 9.52 6.20 -2.97
CA ARG A 236 8.66 7.38 -3.15
C ARG A 236 8.15 7.58 -4.58
N LYS A 237 8.99 7.34 -5.59
CA LYS A 237 8.60 7.49 -6.99
C LYS A 237 8.22 6.14 -7.57
N THR A 238 6.94 6.00 -7.88
CA THR A 238 6.32 4.79 -8.41
C THR A 238 6.35 4.89 -9.93
N GLY A 239 7.43 4.39 -10.55
CA GLY A 239 7.54 4.29 -12.00
C GLY A 239 6.82 3.04 -12.53
N LEU A 240 6.47 3.04 -13.81
CA LEU A 240 6.14 1.81 -14.52
C LEU A 240 7.38 0.91 -14.54
N LEU A 241 7.22 -0.34 -14.11
CA LEU A 241 8.24 -1.36 -14.25
C LEU A 241 7.74 -2.38 -15.27
N ILE A 242 8.62 -2.76 -16.20
CA ILE A 242 8.37 -3.90 -17.08
C ILE A 242 8.89 -5.12 -16.33
N LEU A 243 7.99 -6.02 -15.99
CA LEU A 243 8.31 -7.24 -15.25
C LEU A 243 8.19 -8.44 -16.18
N ASP A 244 9.09 -9.39 -15.95
CA ASP A 244 8.94 -10.74 -16.45
C ASP A 244 7.72 -11.38 -15.77
N ARG A 245 6.81 -11.91 -16.59
CA ARG A 245 5.54 -12.44 -16.12
C ARG A 245 5.72 -13.68 -15.25
N GLU A 246 6.59 -14.59 -15.64
CA GLU A 246 6.87 -15.82 -14.88
C GLU A 246 7.42 -15.48 -13.50
N LYS A 247 8.34 -14.50 -13.43
CA LYS A 247 8.89 -14.04 -12.15
C LYS A 247 7.83 -13.38 -11.27
N LEU A 248 6.90 -12.62 -11.86
CA LEU A 248 5.78 -12.03 -11.11
C LEU A 248 4.85 -13.13 -10.58
N GLU A 249 4.55 -14.13 -11.39
CA GLU A 249 3.73 -15.29 -11.03
C GLU A 249 4.37 -16.05 -9.87
N GLU A 250 5.64 -16.43 -9.98
CA GLU A 250 6.35 -17.20 -8.96
C GLU A 250 6.55 -16.42 -7.64
N ILE A 251 6.91 -15.14 -7.73
CA ILE A 251 7.31 -14.36 -6.54
C ILE A 251 6.11 -13.76 -5.82
N VAL A 252 5.08 -13.33 -6.55
CA VAL A 252 3.96 -12.56 -6.01
C VAL A 252 2.64 -13.31 -6.16
N LEU A 253 2.27 -13.72 -7.38
CA LEU A 253 0.91 -14.25 -7.63
C LEU A 253 0.72 -15.67 -7.12
N ALA A 254 1.79 -16.44 -6.89
CA ALA A 254 1.75 -17.72 -6.20
C ALA A 254 1.14 -17.64 -4.79
N TYR A 255 1.11 -16.43 -4.20
CA TYR A 255 0.55 -16.15 -2.88
C TYR A 255 -0.70 -15.26 -2.96
N ALA A 256 -1.25 -15.06 -4.16
CA ALA A 256 -2.41 -14.20 -4.37
C ALA A 256 -3.70 -14.88 -3.90
N VAL A 257 -4.45 -14.17 -3.06
CA VAL A 257 -5.81 -14.53 -2.64
C VAL A 257 -6.75 -13.49 -3.24
N TYR A 258 -7.55 -13.92 -4.22
CA TYR A 258 -8.51 -13.07 -4.91
C TYR A 258 -9.81 -12.94 -4.10
N HIS A 259 -10.43 -11.77 -4.21
CA HIS A 259 -11.74 -11.45 -3.64
C HIS A 259 -12.69 -10.97 -4.72
#